data_AF-A0AAU0PS51-F1
#
_entry.id   AF-A0AAU0PS51-F1
#
_cell.length_a   1.000
_cell.length_b   1.000
_cell.length_c   1.000
_cell.angle_alpha   90.00
_cell.angle_beta   90.00
_cell.angle_gamma   90.00
#
_symmetry.space_group_name_H-M   'P 1'
#
loop_
_entity.id
_entity.type
_entity.pdbx_description
1 polymer ?
#
loop_
_entity_poly.entity_id
_entity_poly.type
_entity_poly.pdbx_seq_one_letter_code
_entity_poly.pdbx_strand_id
1 'polypeptide(L)'
;MSLEIKTVKIQGEGYFVNNKLFVPKSEGNKDYEILKVWLKKNTPESEFSNEDLEKTRVQNINSYTQSFIYSKYPQPKQSSANLGVYDEVYKNEIVAFIKRVVDLSNQAIDKGTSLEDYKVILENNK
;
A
#
# COMPACT_ATOMS: atom_id res chain seq x y z
N MET A 1 13.60 39.32 -7.51
CA MET A 1 13.31 38.60 -6.25
C MET A 1 13.89 37.21 -6.37
N SER A 2 14.75 36.82 -5.44
CA SER A 2 15.33 35.48 -5.40
C SER A 2 14.34 34.51 -4.76
N LEU A 3 14.17 33.32 -5.32
CA LEU A 3 13.32 32.27 -4.75
C LEU A 3 13.95 31.76 -3.44
N GLU A 4 13.30 32.02 -2.30
CA GLU A 4 13.71 31.47 -1.00
C GLU A 4 13.07 30.08 -0.81
N ILE A 5 13.88 29.01 -0.84
CA ILE A 5 13.40 27.63 -0.70
C ILE A 5 13.37 27.24 0.78
N LYS A 6 12.17 26.92 1.29
CA LYS A 6 11.92 26.48 2.68
C LYS A 6 11.55 25.01 2.75
N THR A 7 10.67 24.55 1.87
CA THR A 7 10.28 23.13 1.77
C THR A 7 10.34 22.68 0.32
N VAL A 8 10.70 21.41 0.10
CA VAL A 8 10.72 20.78 -1.22
C VAL A 8 10.19 19.37 -1.05
N LYS A 9 9.13 19.03 -1.79
CA LYS A 9 8.59 17.68 -1.90
C LYS A 9 8.85 17.13 -3.28
N ILE A 10 9.12 15.83 -3.40
CA ILE A 10 9.07 15.16 -4.70
C ILE A 10 7.61 15.14 -5.15
N GLN A 11 7.36 15.35 -6.45
CA GLN A 11 6.03 15.19 -7.02
C GLN A 11 6.16 14.73 -8.46
N GLY A 12 5.84 13.47 -8.75
CA GLY A 12 6.02 12.87 -10.08
C GLY A 12 7.43 13.11 -10.65
N GLU A 13 7.50 13.73 -11.83
CA GLU A 13 8.77 14.06 -12.50
C GLU A 13 9.42 15.38 -12.04
N GLY A 14 8.87 16.04 -11.02
CA GLY A 14 9.31 17.36 -10.56
C GLY A 14 9.42 17.46 -9.05
N TYR A 15 9.34 18.71 -8.58
CA TYR A 15 9.35 19.07 -7.17
C TYR A 15 8.25 20.07 -6.85
N PHE A 16 7.62 19.91 -5.69
CA PHE A 16 6.68 20.87 -5.14
C PHE A 16 7.37 21.71 -4.06
N VAL A 17 7.68 22.96 -4.39
CA VAL A 17 8.44 23.90 -3.55
C VAL A 17 7.50 24.76 -2.73
N ASN A 18 7.82 24.92 -1.43
CA ASN A 18 7.09 25.75 -0.48
C ASN A 18 5.59 25.45 -0.41
N ASN A 19 5.19 24.22 -0.76
CA ASN A 19 3.80 23.81 -0.94
C ASN A 19 2.96 24.72 -1.87
N LYS A 20 3.60 25.40 -2.84
CA LYS A 20 2.95 26.41 -3.69
C LYS A 20 3.33 26.34 -5.16
N LEU A 21 4.53 25.88 -5.49
CA LEU A 21 5.07 25.92 -6.83
C LEU A 21 5.54 24.53 -7.27
N PHE A 22 5.01 24.06 -8.40
CA PHE A 22 5.56 22.88 -9.06
C PHE A 22 6.71 23.29 -9.98
N VAL A 23 7.87 22.65 -9.81
CA VAL A 23 9.08 22.87 -10.61
C VAL A 23 9.45 21.56 -11.31
N PRO A 24 9.30 21.47 -12.64
CA PRO A 24 9.70 20.28 -13.40
C PRO A 24 11.23 20.15 -13.50
N LYS A 25 11.73 18.91 -13.62
CA LYS A 25 13.15 18.59 -13.83
C LYS A 25 13.59 18.85 -15.29
N SER A 26 13.50 20.10 -15.72
CA SER A 26 13.85 20.51 -17.09
C SER A 26 15.14 21.34 -17.11
N GLU A 27 16.12 20.94 -17.93
CA GLU A 27 17.34 21.72 -18.13
C GLU A 27 17.03 23.09 -18.74
N GLY A 28 17.62 24.15 -18.18
CA GLY A 28 17.33 25.53 -18.56
C GLY A 28 16.20 26.19 -17.77
N ASN A 29 15.46 25.44 -16.93
CA ASN A 29 14.53 26.04 -15.98
C ASN A 29 15.30 26.69 -14.83
N LYS A 30 15.21 28.02 -14.72
CA LYS A 30 15.89 28.80 -13.67
C LYS A 30 15.54 28.35 -12.26
N ASP A 31 14.29 27.99 -11.99
CA ASP A 31 13.85 27.52 -10.68
C ASP A 31 14.43 26.14 -10.37
N TYR A 32 14.57 25.28 -11.39
CA TYR A 32 15.22 23.99 -11.24
C TYR A 32 16.74 24.12 -10.99
N GLU A 33 17.41 25.09 -11.60
CA GLU A 33 18.83 25.38 -11.31
C GLU A 33 19.04 25.81 -9.85
N ILE A 34 18.15 26.64 -9.31
CA ILE A 34 18.19 27.06 -7.90
C ILE A 34 17.93 25.83 -6.99
N LEU A 35 16.94 25.01 -7.33
CA LEU A 35 16.64 23.75 -6.65
C LEU A 35 17.84 22.80 -6.65
N LYS A 36 18.57 22.66 -7.77
CA LYS A 36 19.77 21.82 -7.85
C LYS A 36 20.84 22.24 -6.83
N VAL A 37 20.99 23.55 -6.58
CA VAL A 37 21.91 24.04 -5.54
C VAL A 37 21.41 23.67 -4.14
N TRP A 38 20.11 23.77 -3.89
CA TRP A 38 19.51 23.40 -2.61
C TRP A 38 19.59 21.88 -2.34
N LEU A 39 19.32 21.05 -3.35
CA LEU A 39 19.36 19.58 -3.30
C LEU A 39 20.77 19.02 -3.06
N LYS A 40 21.84 19.79 -3.28
CA LYS A 40 23.21 19.39 -2.90
C LYS A 40 23.42 19.33 -1.39
N LYS A 41 22.60 20.04 -0.61
CA LYS A 41 22.75 20.18 0.85
C LYS A 41 21.56 19.65 1.64
N ASN A 42 20.42 19.43 0.97
CA ASN A 42 19.17 19.06 1.61
C ASN A 42 18.52 17.91 0.86
N THR A 43 17.79 17.07 1.60
CA THR A 43 16.99 15.98 1.05
C THR A 43 15.55 16.46 0.91
N PRO A 44 14.92 16.34 -0.27
CA PRO A 44 13.53 16.69 -0.43
C PRO A 44 12.66 15.69 0.34
N GLU A 45 11.54 16.17 0.85
CA GLU A 45 10.50 15.33 1.43
C GLU A 45 9.92 14.40 0.35
N SER A 46 9.54 13.19 0.77
CA SER A 46 8.85 12.23 -0.09
C SER A 46 7.52 12.82 -0.62
N GLU A 47 7.10 12.38 -1.80
CA GLU A 47 5.79 12.71 -2.38
C GLU A 47 4.64 12.21 -1.49
N PHE A 48 4.84 11.05 -0.89
CA PHE A 48 3.90 10.40 0.01
C PHE A 48 4.43 10.43 1.43
N SER A 49 3.55 10.73 2.39
CA SER A 49 3.88 10.60 3.80
C SER A 49 4.02 9.12 4.19
N ASN A 50 4.70 8.86 5.31
CA ASN A 50 4.77 7.49 5.85
C ASN A 50 3.37 6.92 6.14
N GLU A 51 2.41 7.77 6.51
CA GLU A 51 1.01 7.36 6.73
C GLU A 51 0.32 6.94 5.43
N ASP A 52 0.59 7.65 4.32
CA ASP A 52 0.05 7.29 3.01
C ASP A 52 0.62 5.96 2.52
N LEU A 53 1.94 5.78 2.66
CA LEU A 53 2.61 4.52 2.32
C LEU A 53 2.06 3.36 3.15
N GLU A 54 1.83 3.58 4.45
CA GLU A 54 1.26 2.57 5.34
C GLU A 54 -0.19 2.24 4.98
N LYS A 55 -1.03 3.25 4.68
CA LYS A 55 -2.39 3.03 4.17
C LYS A 55 -2.40 2.19 2.90
N THR A 56 -1.51 2.51 1.95
CA THR A 56 -1.37 1.74 0.71
C THR A 56 -0.94 0.30 0.98
N ARG A 57 0.01 0.07 1.89
CA ARG A 57 0.44 -1.27 2.29
C ARG A 57 -0.72 -2.09 2.86
N VAL A 58 -1.45 -1.53 3.82
CA VAL A 58 -2.61 -2.16 4.46
C VAL A 58 -3.69 -2.50 3.42
N GLN A 59 -4.02 -1.55 2.53
CA GLN A 59 -4.99 -1.76 1.46
C GLN A 59 -4.59 -2.89 0.51
N ASN A 60 -3.30 -2.97 0.16
CA ASN A 60 -2.78 -4.02 -0.70
C ASN A 60 -2.85 -5.40 -0.03
N ILE A 61 -2.49 -5.51 1.25
CA ILE A 61 -2.60 -6.75 2.03
C ILE A 61 -4.07 -7.20 2.10
N ASN A 62 -4.99 -6.29 2.42
CA ASN A 62 -6.42 -6.60 2.50
C ASN A 62 -7.00 -7.04 1.15
N SER A 63 -6.63 -6.35 0.07
CA SER A 63 -7.07 -6.69 -1.28
C SER A 63 -6.58 -8.07 -1.69
N TYR A 64 -5.30 -8.38 -1.47
CA TYR A 64 -4.74 -9.69 -1.78
C TYR A 64 -5.39 -10.80 -0.95
N THR A 65 -5.60 -10.56 0.36
CA THR A 65 -6.28 -11.47 1.28
C THR A 65 -7.66 -11.87 0.75
N GLN A 66 -8.44 -10.87 0.31
CA GLN A 66 -9.76 -11.11 -0.25
C GLN A 66 -9.71 -11.91 -1.55
N SER A 67 -8.80 -11.56 -2.48
CA SER A 67 -8.59 -12.33 -3.71
C SER A 67 -8.19 -13.78 -3.42
N PHE A 68 -7.31 -14.00 -2.45
CA PHE A 68 -6.89 -15.34 -2.03
C PHE A 68 -8.06 -16.16 -1.49
N ILE A 69 -8.87 -15.58 -0.60
CA ILE A 69 -10.08 -16.22 -0.09
C ILE A 69 -11.03 -16.61 -1.23
N TYR A 70 -11.31 -15.69 -2.15
CA TYR A 70 -12.23 -15.93 -3.26
C TYR A 70 -11.71 -16.93 -4.28
N SER A 71 -10.39 -17.07 -4.42
CA SER A 71 -9.80 -18.11 -5.28
C SER A 71 -10.12 -19.53 -4.79
N LYS A 72 -10.14 -19.74 -3.46
CA LYS A 72 -10.43 -21.06 -2.86
C LYS A 72 -11.93 -21.26 -2.66
N TYR A 73 -12.60 -20.25 -2.11
CA TYR A 73 -14.04 -20.25 -1.83
C TYR A 73 -14.67 -18.99 -2.42
N PRO A 74 -15.13 -19.02 -3.69
CA PRO A 74 -15.85 -17.90 -4.29
C PRO A 74 -17.08 -17.50 -3.49
N GLN A 75 -17.48 -16.23 -3.59
CA GLN A 75 -18.63 -15.67 -2.85
C GLN A 75 -19.91 -16.53 -2.95
N PRO A 76 -20.32 -17.09 -4.12
CA PRO A 76 -21.50 -17.95 -4.18
C PRO A 76 -21.40 -19.19 -3.28
N LYS A 77 -20.22 -19.83 -3.21
CA LYS A 77 -20.01 -20.99 -2.33
C LYS A 77 -20.10 -20.61 -0.86
N GLN A 78 -19.56 -19.45 -0.49
CA GLN A 78 -19.69 -18.94 0.88
C GLN A 78 -21.15 -18.67 1.25
N SER A 79 -21.90 -18.02 0.35
CA SER A 79 -23.33 -17.77 0.54
C SER A 79 -24.12 -19.07 0.67
N SER A 80 -23.88 -20.06 -0.20
CA SER A 80 -24.53 -21.37 -0.12
C SER A 80 -24.24 -22.10 1.20
N ALA A 81 -23.00 -22.04 1.71
CA ALA A 81 -22.67 -22.59 3.02
C ALA A 81 -23.43 -21.89 4.16
N ASN A 82 -23.55 -20.56 4.11
CA ASN A 82 -24.31 -19.81 5.11
C ASN A 82 -25.81 -20.10 5.07
N LEU A 83 -26.35 -20.41 3.89
CA LEU A 83 -27.75 -20.83 3.69
C LEU A 83 -28.02 -22.30 4.06
N GLY A 84 -27.01 -23.05 4.50
CA GLY A 84 -27.16 -24.46 4.89
C GLY A 84 -27.30 -25.42 3.70
N VAL A 85 -26.85 -25.02 2.50
CA VAL A 85 -26.83 -25.90 1.32
C VAL A 85 -25.81 -27.03 1.48
N TYR A 86 -24.72 -26.75 2.20
CA TYR A 86 -23.71 -27.75 2.54
C TYR A 86 -23.88 -28.22 3.98
N ASP A 87 -23.30 -29.39 4.28
CA ASP A 87 -23.24 -29.88 5.65
C ASP A 87 -22.44 -28.96 6.57
N GLU A 88 -22.62 -29.18 7.87
CA GLU A 88 -21.99 -28.36 8.90
C GLU A 88 -20.47 -28.50 8.92
N VAL A 89 -19.94 -29.67 8.54
CA VAL A 89 -18.50 -29.92 8.47
C VAL A 89 -17.86 -29.02 7.41
N TYR A 90 -18.41 -29.03 6.20
CA TYR A 90 -17.92 -28.21 5.09
C TYR A 90 -18.08 -26.71 5.35
N LYS A 91 -19.20 -26.29 5.97
CA LYS A 91 -19.37 -24.90 6.41
C LYS A 91 -18.28 -24.51 7.39
N ASN A 92 -18.00 -25.36 8.39
CA ASN A 92 -16.97 -25.10 9.39
C ASN A 92 -15.56 -25.05 8.78
N GLU A 93 -15.26 -25.87 7.77
CA GLU A 93 -14.00 -25.79 7.01
C GLU A 93 -13.83 -24.45 6.31
N ILE A 94 -14.88 -23.95 5.62
CA ILE A 94 -14.84 -22.64 4.97
C ILE A 94 -14.58 -21.54 6.00
N VAL A 95 -15.33 -21.55 7.10
CA VAL A 95 -15.21 -20.54 8.17
C VAL A 95 -13.81 -20.57 8.80
N ALA A 96 -13.28 -21.77 9.10
CA ALA A 96 -11.95 -21.94 9.67
C ALA A 96 -10.86 -21.43 8.72
N PHE A 97 -10.98 -21.74 7.42
CA PHE A 97 -10.04 -21.23 6.42
C PHE A 97 -10.07 -19.70 6.33
N ILE A 98 -11.27 -19.10 6.18
CA ILE A 98 -11.41 -17.64 6.08
C ILE A 98 -10.83 -16.96 7.31
N LYS A 99 -11.20 -17.44 8.50
CA LYS A 99 -10.70 -16.90 9.77
C LYS A 99 -9.18 -16.93 9.84
N ARG A 100 -8.55 -18.07 9.51
CA ARG A 100 -7.10 -18.21 9.51
C ARG A 100 -6.40 -17.20 8.59
N VAL A 101 -6.91 -17.03 7.36
CA VAL A 101 -6.30 -16.08 6.40
C VAL A 101 -6.44 -14.65 6.90
N VAL A 102 -7.59 -14.27 7.46
CA VAL A 102 -7.81 -12.94 8.07
C VAL A 102 -6.91 -12.73 9.31
N ASP A 103 -6.72 -13.74 10.14
CA ASP A 103 -5.82 -13.63 11.30
C ASP A 103 -4.36 -13.43 10.85
N LEU A 104 -3.94 -14.10 9.77
CA LEU A 104 -2.61 -13.89 9.18
C LEU A 104 -2.46 -12.49 8.57
N SER A 105 -3.50 -11.95 7.91
CA SER A 105 -3.45 -10.59 7.36
C SER A 105 -3.32 -9.54 8.47
N ASN A 106 -4.08 -9.69 9.56
CA ASN A 106 -4.01 -8.78 10.70
C ASN A 106 -2.61 -8.81 11.34
N GLN A 107 -2.04 -10.00 11.54
CA GLN A 107 -0.68 -10.11 12.05
C GLN A 107 0.37 -9.48 11.12
N ALA A 108 0.21 -9.63 9.80
CA ALA A 108 1.10 -9.00 8.82
C ALA A 108 0.97 -7.47 8.82
N ILE A 109 -0.25 -6.96 9.02
CA ILE A 109 -0.49 -5.53 9.18
C ILE A 109 0.19 -5.02 10.46
N ASP A 110 -0.07 -5.63 11.61
CA ASP A 110 0.48 -5.20 12.91
C ASP A 110 2.02 -5.23 12.95
N LYS A 111 2.64 -6.18 12.25
CA LYS A 111 4.10 -6.33 12.18
C LYS A 111 4.77 -5.44 11.12
N GLY A 112 4.01 -4.67 10.33
CA GLY A 112 4.57 -3.89 9.23
C GLY A 112 5.11 -4.76 8.07
N THR A 113 4.65 -5.99 7.92
CA THR A 113 5.11 -6.93 6.89
C THR A 113 4.80 -6.41 5.48
N SER A 114 5.73 -6.60 4.53
CA SER A 114 5.49 -6.24 3.13
C SER A 114 4.41 -7.11 2.49
N LEU A 115 3.82 -6.66 1.37
CA LEU A 115 2.87 -7.47 0.62
C LEU A 115 3.53 -8.76 0.11
N GLU A 116 4.76 -8.65 -0.39
CA GLU A 116 5.52 -9.75 -0.96
C GLU A 116 5.79 -10.85 0.07
N ASP A 117 6.22 -10.47 1.26
CA ASP A 117 6.43 -11.43 2.35
C ASP A 117 5.12 -12.05 2.83
N TYR A 118 4.04 -11.25 2.88
CA TYR A 118 2.72 -11.75 3.23
C TYR A 118 2.21 -12.82 2.24
N LYS A 119 2.45 -12.64 0.93
CA LYS A 119 2.13 -13.65 -0.08
C LYS A 119 2.84 -14.96 0.21
N VAL A 120 4.14 -14.91 0.53
CA VAL A 120 4.93 -16.10 0.89
C VAL A 120 4.38 -16.78 2.15
N ILE A 121 4.00 -16.00 3.17
CA ILE A 121 3.36 -16.53 4.39
C ILE A 121 2.08 -17.30 4.04
N LEU A 122 1.20 -16.74 3.22
CA LEU A 122 -0.04 -17.41 2.83
C LEU A 122 0.20 -18.67 2.01
N GLU A 123 1.17 -18.67 1.11
CA GLU A 123 1.49 -19.83 0.28
C GLU A 123 2.04 -20.99 1.10
N ASN A 124 2.88 -20.72 2.10
CA ASN A 124 3.44 -21.72 2.99
C ASN A 124 2.42 -22.28 4.00
N ASN A 125 1.27 -21.60 4.15
CA ASN A 125 0.17 -22.00 5.04
C ASN A 125 -1.05 -22.54 4.25
N LYS A 126 -0.89 -22.93 2.98
CA LYS A 126 -1.98 -23.45 2.15
C LYS A 126 -2.59 -24.75 2.68
#